data_AF-A0A822CHZ1-F1
#
_entry.id   AF-A0A822CHZ1-F1
#
_cell.length_a   1.000
_cell.length_b   1.000
_cell.length_c   1.000
_cell.angle_alpha   90.00
_cell.angle_beta   90.00
_cell.angle_gamma   90.00
#
_symmetry.space_group_name_H-M   'P 1'
#
loop_
_entity.id
_entity.type
_entity.pdbx_description
1 polymer ?
#
loop_
_entity_poly.entity_id
_entity_poly.type
_entity_poly.pdbx_seq_one_letter_code
_entity_poly.pdbx_strand_id
1 'polypeptide(L)'
;LCYTSPVWLSTEIDGIRIISGRTLDFFQRLPDEVFNVFDLLSSTPGAKLYSAYMDYKYENQMSEMLLNQLKSSRSTNGLEEAVKECISAASNEHDPSIQKILLKAALFGRAFLCVNLNNPKNSIRPTVSLINDLCTNVIRDLRLINNLQHINISMPITYKQFELIGSRILIDRLLRRNLHEFATSVTKLLRMPPEEGENRILVQWAVQE
;
A
#
# COMPACT_ATOMS: atom_id res chain seq x y z
N LEU A 1 5.85 -14.37 -20.47
CA LEU A 1 4.71 -13.76 -21.19
C LEU A 1 4.89 -14.05 -22.67
N CYS A 2 3.95 -14.76 -23.30
CA CYS A 2 3.96 -15.01 -24.75
C CYS A 2 2.72 -14.35 -25.35
N TYR A 3 2.91 -13.27 -26.11
CA TYR A 3 1.82 -12.52 -26.72
C TYR A 3 1.56 -13.04 -28.14
N THR A 4 0.30 -13.31 -28.48
CA THR A 4 -0.12 -13.83 -29.79
C THR A 4 -0.56 -12.72 -30.76
N SER A 5 -0.67 -11.48 -30.28
CA SER A 5 -1.00 -10.29 -31.06
C SER A 5 0.09 -9.22 -30.88
N PRO A 6 0.18 -8.23 -31.79
CA PRO A 6 1.00 -7.04 -31.55
C PRO A 6 0.66 -6.42 -30.19
N VAL A 7 1.68 -5.91 -29.51
CA VAL A 7 1.56 -5.21 -28.22
C VAL A 7 2.08 -3.79 -28.37
N TRP A 8 1.46 -2.86 -27.65
CA TRP A 8 1.94 -1.50 -27.50
C TRP A 8 2.60 -1.35 -26.13
N LEU A 9 3.75 -0.68 -26.10
CA LEU A 9 4.51 -0.46 -24.87
C LEU A 9 4.42 1.02 -24.49
N SER A 10 4.00 1.28 -23.26
CA SER A 10 4.03 2.61 -22.65
C SER A 10 5.08 2.63 -21.55
N THR A 11 5.97 3.61 -21.57
CA THR A 11 6.86 3.86 -20.43
C THR A 11 6.08 4.55 -19.32
N GLU A 12 6.14 3.99 -18.13
CA GLU A 12 5.58 4.55 -16.90
C GLU A 12 6.73 4.96 -15.96
N ILE A 13 6.41 5.67 -14.88
CA ILE A 13 7.42 6.17 -13.93
C ILE A 13 8.19 5.06 -13.19
N ASP A 14 7.59 3.87 -13.09
CA ASP A 14 8.04 2.75 -12.29
C ASP A 14 8.06 1.42 -13.06
N GLY A 15 7.88 1.47 -14.38
CA GLY A 15 7.88 0.27 -15.22
C GLY A 15 7.41 0.52 -16.64
N ILE A 16 6.97 -0.55 -17.29
CA ILE A 16 6.45 -0.55 -18.65
C ILE A 16 5.07 -1.19 -18.64
N ARG A 17 4.09 -0.47 -19.20
CA ARG A 17 2.75 -1.00 -19.42
C ARG A 17 2.70 -1.66 -20.78
N ILE A 18 2.27 -2.91 -20.81
CA ILE A 18 2.14 -3.73 -22.01
C ILE A 18 0.66 -3.84 -22.35
N ILE A 19 0.26 -3.22 -23.45
CA ILE A 19 -1.13 -3.17 -23.90
C ILE A 19 -1.28 -4.12 -25.08
N SER A 20 -2.07 -5.18 -24.90
CA SER A 20 -2.47 -6.09 -25.97
C SER A 20 -3.95 -5.89 -26.30
N GLY A 21 -4.45 -6.55 -27.35
CA GLY A 21 -5.89 -6.53 -27.66
C GLY A 21 -6.76 -7.23 -26.59
N ARG A 22 -6.17 -7.89 -25.59
CA ARG A 22 -6.89 -8.68 -24.57
C ARG A 22 -6.46 -8.40 -23.13
N THR A 23 -5.23 -7.93 -22.93
CA THR A 23 -4.62 -7.77 -21.61
C THR A 23 -3.96 -6.42 -21.48
N LEU A 24 -3.93 -5.96 -20.23
CA LEU A 24 -3.19 -4.78 -19.82
C LEU A 24 -2.25 -5.22 -18.70
N ASP A 25 -1.02 -5.55 -19.08
CA ASP A 25 -0.02 -6.08 -18.14
C ASP A 25 0.95 -4.97 -17.72
N PHE A 26 1.52 -5.10 -16.53
CA PHE A 26 2.53 -4.18 -16.02
C PHE A 26 3.82 -4.93 -15.72
N PHE A 27 4.92 -4.46 -16.30
CA PHE A 27 6.24 -5.01 -16.12
C PHE A 27 7.13 -4.01 -15.40
N GLN A 28 7.62 -4.38 -14.22
CA GLN A 28 8.54 -3.56 -13.44
C GLN A 28 9.74 -4.40 -13.02
N ARG A 29 10.87 -3.73 -12.76
CA ARG A 29 11.95 -4.33 -11.96
C ARG A 29 11.38 -4.62 -10.56
N LEU A 30 11.75 -5.75 -9.97
CA LEU A 30 11.38 -6.07 -8.58
C LEU A 30 11.85 -4.92 -7.66
N PRO A 31 10.94 -4.25 -6.94
CA PRO A 31 11.31 -3.16 -6.05
C PRO A 31 12.19 -3.66 -4.91
N ASP A 32 13.22 -2.90 -4.56
CA ASP A 32 14.18 -3.30 -3.52
C ASP A 32 13.48 -3.45 -2.16
N GLU A 33 12.41 -2.69 -1.90
CA GLU A 33 11.60 -2.77 -0.68
C GLU A 33 10.90 -4.13 -0.56
N VAL A 34 10.38 -4.66 -1.67
CA VAL A 34 9.75 -5.98 -1.72
C VAL A 34 10.81 -7.07 -1.60
N PHE A 35 11.91 -6.94 -2.36
CA PHE A 35 13.02 -7.87 -2.33
C PHE A 35 13.59 -8.02 -0.91
N ASN A 36 13.87 -6.90 -0.24
CA ASN A 36 14.48 -6.89 1.09
C ASN A 36 13.62 -7.59 2.14
N VAL A 37 12.28 -7.58 2.04
CA VAL A 37 11.41 -8.23 3.01
C VAL A 37 11.28 -9.74 2.76
N PHE A 38 11.29 -10.17 1.50
CA PHE A 38 11.11 -11.58 1.13
C PHE A 38 12.41 -12.37 0.93
N ASP A 39 13.54 -11.70 0.74
CA ASP A 39 14.81 -12.38 0.56
C ASP A 39 15.18 -13.17 1.83
N LEU A 40 15.39 -14.48 1.66
CA LEU A 40 15.70 -15.42 2.74
C LEU A 40 17.01 -15.11 3.44
N LEU A 41 17.93 -14.43 2.76
CA LEU A 41 19.22 -14.01 3.29
C LEU A 41 19.18 -12.58 3.84
N SER A 42 18.04 -11.89 3.71
CA SER A 42 17.89 -10.54 4.19
C SER A 42 17.97 -10.48 5.71
N SER A 43 18.82 -9.58 6.18
CA SER A 43 18.92 -9.24 7.59
C SER A 43 18.19 -7.93 7.94
N THR A 44 17.38 -7.39 7.02
CA THR A 44 16.68 -6.13 7.26
C THR A 44 15.63 -6.27 8.37
N PRO A 45 15.32 -5.19 9.09
CA PRO A 45 14.27 -5.19 10.09
C PRO A 45 12.91 -5.69 9.57
N GLY A 46 12.52 -5.33 8.35
CA GLY A 46 11.28 -5.76 7.70
C GLY A 46 11.21 -7.27 7.47
N ALA A 47 12.29 -7.87 6.97
CA ALA A 47 12.39 -9.33 6.79
C ALA A 47 12.22 -10.09 8.12
N LYS A 48 12.86 -9.59 9.19
CA LYS A 48 12.74 -10.18 10.53
C LYS A 48 11.32 -10.06 11.09
N LEU A 49 10.67 -8.92 10.90
CA LEU A 49 9.29 -8.72 11.36
C LEU A 49 8.30 -9.58 10.56
N TYR A 50 8.49 -9.68 9.24
CA TYR A 50 7.72 -10.58 8.40
C TYR A 50 7.86 -12.04 8.84
N SER A 51 9.10 -12.49 9.09
CA SER A 51 9.38 -13.83 9.60
C SER A 51 8.73 -14.06 10.98
N ALA A 52 8.86 -13.10 11.89
CA ALA A 52 8.21 -13.16 13.20
C ALA A 52 6.68 -13.25 13.10
N TYR A 53 6.08 -12.55 12.14
CA TYR A 53 4.65 -12.63 11.87
C TYR A 53 4.25 -14.00 11.29
N MET A 54 5.06 -14.58 10.40
CA MET A 54 4.80 -15.91 9.87
C MET A 54 4.90 -16.98 10.95
N ASP A 55 5.91 -16.92 11.80
CA ASP A 55 6.02 -17.82 12.94
C ASP A 55 4.85 -17.70 13.89
N TYR A 56 4.40 -16.47 14.19
CA TYR A 56 3.18 -16.24 14.97
C TYR A 56 1.94 -16.85 14.29
N LYS A 57 1.77 -16.64 12.99
CA LYS A 57 0.61 -17.12 12.21
C LYS A 57 0.54 -18.65 12.15
N TYR A 58 1.68 -19.32 12.14
CA TYR A 58 1.79 -20.79 12.08
C TYR A 58 2.08 -21.42 13.46
N GLU A 59 1.92 -20.67 14.55
CA GLU A 59 2.11 -21.13 15.94
C GLU A 59 3.52 -21.70 16.23
N ASN A 60 4.53 -21.20 15.53
CA ASN A 60 5.94 -21.50 15.79
C ASN A 60 6.47 -20.65 16.96
N GLN A 61 7.41 -21.21 17.72
CA GLN A 61 7.94 -20.58 18.95
C GLN A 61 8.96 -19.44 18.70
N MET A 62 9.38 -19.22 17.45
CA MET A 62 10.49 -18.30 17.14
C MET A 62 10.07 -16.82 17.05
N SER A 63 8.76 -16.54 17.00
CA SER A 63 8.23 -15.17 16.87
C SER A 63 8.73 -14.23 17.97
N GLU A 64 8.69 -14.68 19.24
CA GLU A 64 9.12 -13.87 20.38
C GLU A 64 10.61 -13.55 20.33
N MET A 65 11.44 -14.53 19.94
CA MET A 65 12.89 -14.33 19.79
C MET A 65 13.19 -13.25 18.75
N LEU A 66 12.56 -13.31 17.58
CA LEU A 66 12.76 -12.35 16.50
C LEU A 66 12.29 -10.94 16.89
N LEU A 67 11.15 -10.83 17.58
CA LEU A 67 10.67 -9.55 18.10
C LEU A 67 11.62 -8.97 19.15
N ASN A 68 12.18 -9.79 20.02
CA ASN A 68 13.17 -9.34 21.01
C ASN A 68 14.46 -8.87 20.33
N GLN A 69 14.93 -9.55 19.28
CA GLN A 69 16.07 -9.10 18.47
C GLN A 69 15.81 -7.72 17.83
N LEU A 70 14.59 -7.47 17.33
CA LEU A 70 14.20 -6.18 16.77
C LEU A 70 14.18 -5.06 17.83
N LYS A 71 13.71 -5.37 19.04
CA LYS A 71 13.67 -4.41 20.16
C LYS A 71 15.06 -4.12 20.74
N SER A 72 15.95 -5.11 20.76
CA SER A 72 17.31 -5.02 21.33
C SER A 72 18.36 -4.52 20.34
N SER A 73 18.00 -4.30 19.07
CA SER A 73 18.91 -3.74 18.07
C SER A 73 19.46 -2.38 18.52
N ARG A 74 20.77 -2.14 18.31
CA ARG A 74 21.47 -0.90 18.70
C ARG A 74 20.97 0.34 17.96
N SER A 75 20.24 0.17 16.86
CA SER A 75 19.57 1.26 16.15
C SER A 75 18.39 1.76 16.97
N THR A 76 18.30 3.08 17.15
CA THR A 76 17.17 3.73 17.83
C THR A 76 15.88 3.44 17.04
N ASN A 77 15.15 2.40 17.48
CA ASN A 77 13.84 1.96 17.02
C ASN A 77 13.80 0.96 15.82
N GLY A 78 14.56 -0.13 15.89
CA GLY A 78 14.52 -1.20 14.86
C GLY A 78 13.13 -1.79 14.58
N LEU A 79 12.22 -1.83 15.56
CA LEU A 79 10.83 -2.26 15.33
C LEU A 79 10.01 -1.24 14.52
N GLU A 80 10.24 0.07 14.71
CA GLU A 80 9.55 1.11 13.92
C GLU A 80 10.01 1.07 12.46
N GLU A 81 11.31 0.88 12.23
CA GLU A 81 11.89 0.68 10.91
C GLU A 81 11.32 -0.57 10.23
N ALA A 82 11.23 -1.69 10.94
CA ALA A 82 10.62 -2.91 10.43
C ALA A 82 9.17 -2.72 9.98
N VAL A 83 8.36 -1.99 10.76
CA VAL A 83 6.98 -1.68 10.40
C VAL A 83 6.93 -0.82 9.14
N LYS A 84 7.78 0.20 9.03
CA LYS A 84 7.87 1.06 7.83
C LYS A 84 8.31 0.28 6.59
N GLU A 85 9.28 -0.62 6.70
CA GLU A 85 9.72 -1.48 5.60
C GLU A 85 8.59 -2.39 5.11
N CYS A 86 7.85 -3.05 6.01
CA CYS A 86 6.71 -3.88 5.62
C CYS A 86 5.59 -3.07 4.94
N ILE A 87 5.34 -1.83 5.39
CA ILE A 87 4.38 -0.92 4.74
C ILE A 87 4.86 -0.53 3.34
N SER A 88 6.13 -0.15 3.22
CA SER A 88 6.73 0.26 1.95
C SER A 88 6.79 -0.89 0.93
N ALA A 89 7.11 -2.10 1.39
CA ALA A 89 7.02 -3.32 0.59
C ALA A 89 5.58 -3.57 0.12
N ALA A 90 4.58 -3.40 1.00
CA ALA A 90 3.18 -3.56 0.62
C ALA A 90 2.74 -2.54 -0.44
N SER A 91 3.22 -1.30 -0.36
CA SER A 91 2.95 -0.25 -1.36
C SER A 91 3.54 -0.55 -2.75
N ASN A 92 4.64 -1.30 -2.81
CA ASN A 92 5.35 -1.61 -4.06
C ASN A 92 4.97 -2.99 -4.66
N GLU A 93 4.10 -3.74 -3.99
CA GLU A 93 3.60 -5.04 -4.42
C GLU A 93 2.27 -4.91 -5.19
N HIS A 94 2.03 -5.79 -6.17
CA HIS A 94 0.82 -5.77 -7.01
C HIS A 94 -0.17 -6.89 -6.68
N ASP A 95 0.26 -8.00 -6.08
CA ASP A 95 -0.66 -9.06 -5.65
C ASP A 95 -1.38 -8.66 -4.35
N PRO A 96 -2.72 -8.50 -4.36
CA PRO A 96 -3.49 -8.13 -3.17
C PRO A 96 -3.32 -9.12 -1.99
N SER A 97 -3.04 -10.38 -2.28
CA SER A 97 -2.79 -11.42 -1.27
C SER A 97 -1.49 -11.16 -0.53
N ILE A 98 -0.43 -10.81 -1.28
CA ILE A 98 0.90 -10.50 -0.73
C ILE A 98 0.87 -9.17 0.01
N GLN A 99 0.27 -8.12 -0.59
CA GLN A 99 0.02 -6.83 0.08
C GLN A 99 -0.66 -7.03 1.44
N LYS A 100 -1.73 -7.85 1.50
CA LYS A 100 -2.47 -8.12 2.73
C LYS A 100 -1.60 -8.81 3.78
N ILE A 101 -0.72 -9.71 3.39
CA ILE A 101 0.20 -10.38 4.30
C ILE A 101 1.22 -9.39 4.87
N LEU A 102 1.84 -8.57 4.02
CA LEU A 102 2.80 -7.54 4.44
C LEU A 102 2.17 -6.52 5.40
N LEU A 103 0.95 -6.07 5.09
CA LEU A 103 0.18 -5.18 5.96
C LEU A 103 -0.16 -5.85 7.30
N LYS A 104 -0.50 -7.14 7.33
CA LYS A 104 -0.72 -7.86 8.58
C LYS A 104 0.55 -7.96 9.42
N ALA A 105 1.72 -8.19 8.81
CA ALA A 105 3.00 -8.17 9.50
C ALA A 105 3.30 -6.78 10.08
N ALA A 106 3.04 -5.70 9.33
CA ALA A 106 3.18 -4.33 9.82
C ALA A 106 2.24 -4.05 11.01
N LEU A 107 0.97 -4.45 10.91
CA LEU A 107 -0.02 -4.30 11.99
C LEU A 107 0.36 -5.10 13.24
N PHE A 108 0.95 -6.29 13.06
CA PHE A 108 1.50 -7.11 14.14
C PHE A 108 2.63 -6.39 14.86
N GLY A 109 3.64 -5.87 14.14
CA GLY A 109 4.74 -5.09 14.74
C GLY A 109 4.25 -3.83 15.45
N ARG A 110 3.28 -3.14 14.86
CA ARG A 110 2.64 -1.95 15.42
C ARG A 110 1.98 -2.20 16.78
N ALA A 111 1.37 -3.37 16.98
CA ALA A 111 0.77 -3.71 18.28
C ALA A 111 1.80 -3.65 19.42
N PHE A 112 3.04 -4.07 19.18
CA PHE A 112 4.12 -4.03 20.17
C PHE A 112 4.71 -2.62 20.38
N LEU A 113 4.54 -1.70 19.42
CA LEU A 113 4.88 -0.28 19.61
C LEU A 113 3.88 0.39 20.57
N CYS A 114 2.60 0.05 20.48
CA CYS A 114 1.55 0.61 21.33
C CYS A 114 1.65 0.16 22.79
N VAL A 115 2.06 -1.09 23.06
CA VAL A 115 2.16 -1.63 24.44
C VAL A 115 3.18 -0.86 25.29
N ASN A 116 4.24 -0.31 24.69
CA ASN A 116 5.26 0.48 25.38
C ASN A 116 4.76 1.87 25.84
N LEU A 117 3.55 2.28 25.43
CA LEU A 117 2.91 3.55 25.80
C LEU A 117 2.14 3.49 27.13
N ASN A 118 1.84 2.29 27.65
CA ASN A 118 1.13 2.12 28.92
C ASN A 118 2.01 2.48 30.14
N ASN A 119 3.27 2.82 29.93
CA ASN A 119 4.15 3.39 30.96
C ASN A 119 3.96 4.92 31.00
N PRO A 120 3.52 5.52 32.13
CA PRO A 120 3.23 6.95 32.24
C PRO A 120 4.45 7.87 32.07
N LYS A 121 5.67 7.31 31.98
CA LYS A 121 6.91 8.05 31.69
C LYS A 121 7.19 8.21 30.18
N ASN A 122 6.44 7.50 29.33
CA ASN A 122 6.55 7.55 27.87
C ASN A 122 5.30 8.24 27.30
N SER A 123 5.15 9.54 27.54
CA SER A 123 4.18 10.37 26.82
C SER A 123 4.26 10.04 25.32
N ILE A 124 3.09 9.87 24.68
CA ILE A 124 2.89 9.49 23.29
C ILE A 124 4.05 9.99 22.43
N ARG A 125 4.97 9.10 22.07
CA ARG A 125 6.08 9.48 21.19
C ARG A 125 5.45 9.91 19.85
N PRO A 126 5.74 11.12 19.33
CA PRO A 126 5.13 11.62 18.11
C PRO A 126 5.30 10.65 16.92
N THR A 127 6.36 9.84 16.94
CA THR A 127 6.64 8.80 15.94
C THR A 127 5.59 7.69 15.87
N VAL A 128 4.98 7.28 16.98
CA VAL A 128 3.99 6.18 16.99
C VAL A 128 2.67 6.63 16.36
N SER A 129 2.24 7.87 16.61
CA SER A 129 1.07 8.44 15.93
C SER A 129 1.29 8.51 14.42
N LEU A 130 2.47 8.97 13.99
CA LEU A 130 2.82 9.05 12.57
C LEU A 130 2.75 7.68 11.88
N ILE A 131 3.26 6.61 12.51
CA ILE A 131 3.20 5.26 11.95
C ILE A 131 1.75 4.76 11.83
N ASN A 132 0.88 5.10 12.79
CA ASN A 132 -0.54 4.75 12.72
C ASN A 132 -1.23 5.43 11.52
N ASP A 133 -0.98 6.72 11.33
CA ASP A 133 -1.54 7.49 10.24
C ASP A 133 -1.01 6.97 8.89
N LEU A 134 0.29 6.68 8.80
CA LEU A 134 0.91 6.06 7.62
C LEU A 134 0.26 4.71 7.28
N CYS A 135 0.09 3.80 8.25
CA CYS A 135 -0.56 2.50 8.03
C CYS A 135 -1.97 2.67 7.47
N THR A 136 -2.77 3.55 8.09
CA THR A 136 -4.18 3.73 7.71
C THR A 136 -4.32 4.36 6.33
N ASN A 137 -3.44 5.30 5.97
CA ASN A 137 -3.37 5.89 4.65
C ASN A 137 -2.99 4.86 3.59
N VAL A 138 -1.91 4.10 3.78
CA VAL A 138 -1.47 3.09 2.80
C VAL A 138 -2.52 1.99 2.60
N ILE A 139 -3.17 1.51 3.68
CA ILE A 139 -4.27 0.53 3.56
C ILE A 139 -5.41 1.08 2.71
N ARG A 140 -5.78 2.34 2.92
CA ARG A 140 -6.87 3.01 2.21
C ARG A 140 -6.53 3.20 0.73
N ASP A 141 -5.31 3.63 0.44
CA ASP A 141 -4.80 3.85 -0.92
C ASP A 141 -4.70 2.53 -1.69
N LEU A 142 -4.15 1.47 -1.08
CA LEU A 142 -4.07 0.15 -1.72
C LEU A 142 -5.45 -0.45 -1.98
N ARG A 143 -6.42 -0.25 -1.09
CA ARG A 143 -7.82 -0.64 -1.35
C ARG A 143 -8.39 0.08 -2.56
N LEU A 144 -8.11 1.37 -2.71
CA LEU A 144 -8.53 2.15 -3.87
C LEU A 144 -7.88 1.61 -5.15
N ILE A 145 -6.56 1.45 -5.14
CA ILE A 145 -5.76 0.99 -6.28
C ILE A 145 -6.20 -0.40 -6.75
N ASN A 146 -6.40 -1.34 -5.83
CA ASN A 146 -6.87 -2.68 -6.16
C ASN A 146 -8.28 -2.67 -6.78
N ASN A 147 -9.16 -1.78 -6.31
CA ASN A 147 -10.48 -1.61 -6.93
C ASN A 147 -10.39 -1.01 -8.34
N LEU A 148 -9.48 -0.06 -8.58
CA LEU A 148 -9.26 0.52 -9.92
C LEU A 148 -8.78 -0.53 -10.96
N GLN A 149 -8.04 -1.54 -10.50
CA GLN A 149 -7.60 -2.66 -11.33
C GLN A 149 -8.73 -3.65 -11.66
N HIS A 150 -9.85 -3.62 -10.93
CA HIS A 150 -10.97 -4.52 -11.18
C HIS A 150 -11.52 -4.34 -12.60
N ILE A 151 -11.93 -5.44 -13.25
CA ILE A 151 -12.29 -5.46 -14.68
C ILE A 151 -13.40 -4.45 -15.04
N ASN A 152 -14.34 -4.22 -14.13
CA ASN A 152 -15.42 -3.23 -14.32
C ASN A 152 -14.90 -1.80 -14.49
N ILE A 153 -13.77 -1.46 -13.86
CA ILE A 153 -13.16 -0.14 -13.93
C ILE A 153 -12.03 -0.12 -14.95
N SER A 154 -11.18 -1.15 -14.99
CA SER A 154 -10.07 -1.27 -15.95
C SER A 154 -9.18 -0.01 -16.00
N MET A 155 -8.81 0.52 -14.84
CA MET A 155 -7.87 1.65 -14.70
C MET A 155 -6.71 1.27 -13.76
N PRO A 156 -5.93 0.22 -14.06
CA PRO A 156 -4.83 -0.17 -13.17
C PRO A 156 -3.82 0.98 -13.06
N ILE A 157 -3.50 1.37 -11.84
CA ILE A 157 -2.47 2.36 -11.50
C ILE A 157 -1.58 1.76 -10.42
N THR A 158 -0.31 2.13 -10.40
CA THR A 158 0.58 1.71 -9.31
C THR A 158 0.49 2.69 -8.14
N TYR A 159 1.03 2.30 -6.98
CA TYR A 159 1.09 3.19 -5.82
C TYR A 159 1.90 4.45 -6.12
N LYS A 160 3.07 4.32 -6.76
CA LYS A 160 3.90 5.46 -7.18
C LYS A 160 3.17 6.39 -8.15
N GLN A 161 2.41 5.83 -9.09
CA GLN A 161 1.59 6.62 -10.01
C GLN A 161 0.50 7.38 -9.27
N PHE A 162 -0.15 6.74 -8.28
CA PHE A 162 -1.16 7.37 -7.44
C PHE A 162 -0.57 8.52 -6.61
N GLU A 163 0.59 8.33 -5.99
CA GLU A 163 1.31 9.38 -5.25
C GLU A 163 1.65 10.58 -6.14
N LEU A 164 2.03 10.34 -7.40
CA LEU A 164 2.39 11.40 -8.33
C LEU A 164 1.19 12.22 -8.82
N ILE A 165 0.09 11.56 -9.19
CA ILE A 165 -1.10 12.26 -9.74
C ILE A 165 -2.00 12.83 -8.64
N GLY A 166 -2.01 12.20 -7.47
CA GLY A 166 -2.90 12.53 -6.37
C GLY A 166 -4.37 12.20 -6.61
N SER A 167 -5.15 12.32 -5.53
CA SER A 167 -6.59 12.00 -5.50
C SER A 167 -7.41 12.86 -6.46
N ARG A 168 -7.10 14.16 -6.57
CA ARG A 168 -7.84 15.11 -7.41
C ARG A 168 -7.81 14.74 -8.89
N ILE A 169 -6.63 14.43 -9.43
CA ILE A 169 -6.49 14.05 -10.85
C ILE A 169 -7.12 12.68 -11.09
N LEU A 170 -7.05 11.76 -10.12
CA LEU A 170 -7.73 10.47 -10.21
C LEU A 170 -9.25 10.66 -10.35
N ILE A 171 -9.87 11.51 -9.52
CA ILE A 171 -11.30 11.81 -9.63
C ILE A 171 -11.63 12.38 -11.01
N ASP A 172 -10.82 13.31 -11.53
CA ASP A 172 -11.04 13.88 -12.88
C ASP A 172 -10.99 12.81 -13.98
N ARG A 173 -10.09 11.83 -13.86
CA ARG A 173 -10.00 10.70 -14.79
C ARG A 173 -11.22 9.78 -14.70
N LEU A 174 -11.76 9.56 -13.50
CA LEU A 174 -12.98 8.77 -13.31
C LEU A 174 -14.21 9.48 -13.90
N LEU A 175 -14.32 10.78 -13.69
CA LEU A 175 -15.43 11.58 -14.22
C LEU A 175 -15.42 11.66 -15.75
N ARG A 176 -14.24 11.76 -16.38
CA ARG A 176 -14.12 11.68 -17.85
C ARG A 176 -14.56 10.33 -18.43
N ARG A 177 -14.64 9.29 -17.60
CA ARG A 177 -15.13 7.95 -17.97
C ARG A 177 -16.57 7.72 -17.53
N ASN A 178 -17.27 8.75 -17.07
CA ASN A 178 -18.64 8.70 -16.54
C ASN A 178 -18.82 7.72 -15.36
N LEU A 179 -17.76 7.51 -14.56
CA LEU A 179 -17.77 6.63 -13.38
C LEU A 179 -18.15 7.41 -12.10
N HIS A 180 -19.29 8.10 -12.10
CA HIS A 180 -19.69 9.03 -11.03
C HIS A 180 -19.94 8.33 -9.68
N GLU A 181 -20.62 7.18 -9.69
CA GLU A 181 -20.89 6.41 -8.47
C GLU A 181 -19.59 5.92 -7.81
N PHE A 182 -18.68 5.42 -8.63
CA PHE A 182 -17.37 4.99 -8.16
C PHE A 182 -16.56 6.19 -7.64
N ALA A 183 -16.53 7.31 -8.37
CA ALA A 183 -15.86 8.54 -7.92
C ALA A 183 -16.38 9.02 -6.55
N THR A 184 -17.69 8.95 -6.32
CA THR A 184 -18.31 9.29 -5.02
C THR A 184 -17.89 8.33 -3.91
N SER A 185 -17.78 7.05 -4.23
CA SER A 185 -17.26 6.06 -3.28
C SER A 185 -15.78 6.32 -2.95
N VAL A 186 -14.98 6.74 -3.94
CA VAL A 186 -13.57 7.09 -3.76
C VAL A 186 -13.40 8.33 -2.88
N THR A 187 -14.17 9.39 -3.09
CA THR A 187 -14.06 10.62 -2.26
C THR A 187 -14.39 10.34 -0.80
N LYS A 188 -15.42 9.52 -0.54
CA LYS A 188 -15.78 9.04 0.81
C LYS A 188 -14.68 8.19 1.43
N LEU A 189 -14.14 7.23 0.67
CA LEU A 189 -13.03 6.40 1.12
C LEU A 189 -11.83 7.28 1.49
N LEU A 190 -11.50 8.27 0.66
CA LEU A 190 -10.37 9.16 0.83
C LEU A 190 -10.56 10.29 1.86
N ARG A 191 -11.77 10.43 2.42
CA ARG A 191 -12.15 11.51 3.35
C ARG A 191 -11.83 12.91 2.78
N MET A 192 -12.09 13.09 1.48
CA MET A 192 -11.88 14.38 0.83
C MET A 192 -12.88 15.43 1.32
N PRO A 193 -12.50 16.71 1.38
CA PRO A 193 -13.45 17.78 1.66
C PRO A 193 -14.56 17.82 0.59
N PRO A 194 -15.80 18.16 0.96
CA PRO A 194 -16.95 18.10 0.05
C PRO A 194 -16.78 19.01 -1.17
N GLU A 195 -16.07 20.11 -1.03
CA GLU A 195 -15.78 21.07 -2.10
C GLU A 195 -14.94 20.45 -3.24
N GLU A 196 -13.92 19.66 -2.90
CA GLU A 196 -13.05 19.02 -3.88
C GLU A 196 -13.58 17.66 -4.36
N GLY A 197 -14.43 17.02 -3.55
CA GLY A 197 -15.01 15.71 -3.80
C GLY A 197 -16.43 15.79 -4.36
N GLU A 198 -17.41 15.61 -3.48
CA GLU A 198 -18.81 15.40 -3.85
C GLU A 198 -19.41 16.55 -4.67
N ASN A 199 -19.19 17.80 -4.28
CA ASN A 199 -19.75 18.96 -4.98
C ASN A 199 -19.29 19.01 -6.45
N ARG A 200 -18.01 18.71 -6.69
CA ARG A 200 -17.45 18.70 -8.04
C ARG A 200 -18.02 17.58 -8.90
N ILE A 201 -18.19 16.40 -8.32
CA ILE A 201 -18.79 15.25 -9.00
C ILE A 201 -20.23 15.59 -9.42
N LEU A 202 -21.01 16.19 -8.51
CA LEU A 202 -22.40 16.58 -8.77
C LEU A 202 -22.51 17.64 -9.87
N VAL A 203 -21.66 18.67 -9.83
CA VAL A 203 -21.64 19.71 -10.88
C VAL A 203 -21.32 19.11 -12.24
N GLN A 204 -20.30 18.24 -12.33
CA GLN A 204 -19.96 17.63 -13.60
C GLN A 204 -21.05 16.68 -14.11
N TRP A 205 -21.70 15.96 -13.20
CA TRP A 205 -22.81 15.08 -13.56
C TRP A 205 -24.01 15.87 -14.11
N ALA A 206 -24.36 16.98 -13.48
CA ALA A 206 -25.46 17.87 -13.91
C ALA A 206 -25.22 18.57 -15.26
N VAL A 207 -23.96 18.66 -15.71
CA VAL A 207 -23.59 19.25 -17.02
C VAL A 207 -23.54 18.20 -18.14
N GLN A 208 -23.45 16.91 -17.78
CA GLN A 208 -23.36 15.80 -18.74
C GLN A 208 -24.72 15.14 -19.04
N GLU A 209 -25.78 15.47 -18.29
CA GLU A 209 -27.19 15.21 -18.66
C GLU A 209 -27.74 16.32 -19.57
#